data_AF-A0A0K9XZ26-F1
#
_entry.id   AF-A0A0K9XZ26-F1
#
_cell.length_a   1.000
_cell.length_b   1.000
_cell.length_c   1.000
_cell.angle_alpha   90.00
_cell.angle_beta   90.00
_cell.angle_gamma   90.00
#
_symmetry.space_group_name_H-M   'P 1'
#
loop_
_entity.id
_entity.type
_entity.pdbx_description
1 polymer ?
#
loop_
_entity_poly.entity_id
_entity_poly.type
_entity_poly.pdbx_seq_one_letter_code
_entity_poly.pdbx_strand_id
1 'polypeptide(L)'
;MSTIIQWFIPCYFNTDDGNNDEICIDITDDIKTIFSKNLAEKKVEFSYNYNLQFFKPNSFLSVKIYILPRFTSGYANENRLTEYIENNSNKIYSYFKVDSGFKNWHYALGTVRIETVIKENYHLPSRNEIKEFNFKSDFVGDYHKFVSLNKEILAIFLASLHLTFPTKSIMGWNDNPINDGILHFSSNQRHFFESLKTNQGMHHVLITKSRLNDLKQNLSGIADVWDSNLWSLKRYLIAVKSNQIDMDNLLDLLYALEGLFDKNTSADFIKTFCSLRLGNDKIEAHKIKSTLDSAFKIRNEIAHGAQHYRGYEKIKINGKEVLSQELYWDLKFIVSQILILAIIKLLKNKDMKNLNFKIDDLFDIVYKK
;
A
#
# COMPACT_ATOMS: atom_id res chain seq x y z
N MET A 1 8.17 -29.53 8.30
CA MET A 1 8.42 -28.51 9.33
C MET A 1 8.54 -27.17 8.63
N SER A 2 8.08 -26.09 9.25
CA SER A 2 7.96 -24.77 8.63
C SER A 2 7.86 -23.68 9.69
N THR A 3 8.25 -22.46 9.34
CA THR A 3 8.07 -21.26 10.15
C THR A 3 6.90 -20.45 9.62
N ILE A 4 6.01 -20.02 10.51
CA ILE A 4 4.87 -19.15 10.21
C ILE A 4 5.20 -17.76 10.74
N ILE A 5 5.04 -16.76 9.89
CA ILE A 5 5.23 -15.35 10.22
C ILE A 5 3.90 -14.65 9.96
N GLN A 6 3.39 -13.96 10.96
CA GLN A 6 2.14 -13.22 10.87
C GLN A 6 2.35 -11.78 11.29
N TRP A 7 1.83 -10.83 10.50
CA TRP A 7 1.79 -9.42 10.89
C TRP A 7 0.34 -8.91 10.86
N PHE A 8 -0.16 -8.53 12.03
CA PHE A 8 -1.48 -7.93 12.22
C PHE A 8 -1.35 -6.42 12.25
N ILE A 9 -2.13 -5.76 11.40
CA ILE A 9 -2.09 -4.31 11.18
C ILE A 9 -3.53 -3.79 11.31
N PRO A 10 -3.80 -2.74 12.08
CA PRO A 10 -5.14 -2.14 12.15
C PRO A 10 -5.45 -1.43 10.84
N CYS A 11 -6.73 -1.43 10.42
CA CYS A 11 -7.12 -0.76 9.17
C CYS A 11 -8.51 -0.13 9.18
N TYR A 12 -8.71 0.82 8.25
CA TYR A 12 -10.00 1.44 7.95
C TYR A 12 -10.62 0.91 6.64
N PHE A 13 -10.42 -0.38 6.35
CA PHE A 13 -10.96 -0.99 5.13
C PHE A 13 -12.38 -1.47 5.36
N ASN A 14 -13.30 -1.07 4.50
CA ASN A 14 -14.71 -1.47 4.53
C ASN A 14 -15.03 -2.24 3.25
N THR A 15 -16.13 -2.98 3.23
CA THR A 15 -16.69 -3.54 2.00
C THR A 15 -17.91 -2.75 1.53
N ASP A 16 -18.20 -2.82 0.23
CA ASP A 16 -19.35 -2.16 -0.39
C ASP A 16 -20.70 -2.77 0.02
N ASP A 17 -20.72 -4.05 0.37
CA ASP A 17 -21.90 -4.78 0.85
C ASP A 17 -22.12 -4.67 2.38
N GLY A 18 -21.23 -3.98 3.11
CA GLY A 18 -21.29 -3.85 4.57
C GLY A 18 -21.06 -5.17 5.33
N ASN A 19 -20.62 -6.22 4.65
CA ASN A 19 -20.32 -7.52 5.25
C ASN A 19 -18.96 -7.49 5.97
N ASN A 20 -18.95 -8.03 7.20
CA ASN A 20 -17.78 -8.08 8.07
C ASN A 20 -16.97 -9.38 7.96
N ASP A 21 -17.30 -10.26 7.00
CA ASP A 21 -16.60 -11.51 6.73
C ASP A 21 -15.15 -11.28 6.28
N GLU A 22 -14.27 -12.19 6.67
CA GLU A 22 -12.86 -12.17 6.29
C GLU A 22 -12.69 -12.39 4.78
N ILE A 23 -11.88 -11.54 4.15
CA ILE A 23 -11.44 -11.71 2.76
C ILE A 23 -10.05 -12.32 2.77
N CYS A 24 -9.86 -13.43 2.06
CA CYS A 24 -8.56 -14.08 1.89
C CYS A 24 -8.04 -13.90 0.46
N ILE A 25 -6.80 -13.42 0.34
CA ILE A 25 -6.08 -13.25 -0.92
C ILE A 25 -4.81 -14.08 -0.82
N ASP A 26 -4.73 -15.15 -1.61
CA ASP A 26 -3.49 -15.91 -1.80
C ASP A 26 -2.62 -15.20 -2.83
N ILE A 27 -1.38 -14.89 -2.44
CA ILE A 27 -0.38 -14.18 -3.24
C ILE A 27 0.93 -14.97 -3.32
N THR A 28 0.87 -16.28 -3.05
CA THR A 28 2.06 -17.14 -2.97
C THR A 28 2.88 -17.08 -4.24
N ASP A 29 2.23 -17.20 -5.40
CA ASP A 29 2.91 -17.22 -6.69
C ASP A 29 3.46 -15.84 -7.06
N ASP A 30 2.76 -14.76 -6.73
CA ASP A 30 3.23 -13.40 -6.94
C ASP A 30 4.50 -13.12 -6.14
N ILE A 31 4.56 -13.56 -4.87
CA ILE A 31 5.77 -13.46 -4.05
C ILE A 31 6.89 -14.32 -4.62
N LYS A 32 6.61 -15.56 -5.05
CA LYS A 32 7.63 -16.40 -5.71
C LYS A 32 8.19 -15.73 -6.96
N THR A 33 7.33 -15.13 -7.79
CA THR A 33 7.73 -14.36 -8.96
C THR A 33 8.67 -13.22 -8.57
N ILE A 34 8.33 -12.45 -7.54
CA ILE A 34 9.16 -11.34 -7.06
C ILE A 34 10.55 -11.81 -6.62
N PHE A 35 10.62 -12.87 -5.81
CA PHE A 35 11.89 -13.41 -5.33
C PHE A 35 12.65 -14.23 -6.39
N SER A 36 12.06 -14.48 -7.57
CA SER A 36 12.77 -15.08 -8.71
C SER A 36 13.56 -14.05 -9.52
N LYS A 37 13.26 -12.76 -9.32
CA LYS A 37 13.88 -11.65 -10.03
C LYS A 37 15.18 -11.20 -9.35
N ASN A 38 16.01 -10.47 -10.09
CA ASN A 38 17.24 -9.88 -9.55
C ASN A 38 16.93 -8.62 -8.71
N LEU A 39 16.50 -8.84 -7.47
CA LEU A 39 16.16 -7.74 -6.55
C LEU A 39 17.36 -6.89 -6.12
N ALA A 40 18.59 -7.38 -6.29
CA ALA A 40 19.81 -6.61 -5.98
C ALA A 40 20.04 -5.44 -6.93
N GLU A 41 19.49 -5.50 -8.15
CA GLU A 41 19.57 -4.41 -9.14
C GLU A 41 18.43 -3.39 -9.02
N LYS A 42 17.51 -3.57 -8.05
CA LYS A 42 16.36 -2.71 -7.88
C LYS A 42 16.80 -1.29 -7.53
N LYS A 43 16.50 -0.34 -8.41
CA LYS A 43 16.87 1.09 -8.23
C LYS A 43 16.02 1.82 -7.18
N VAL A 44 14.92 1.22 -6.73
CA VAL A 44 13.92 1.86 -5.87
C VAL A 44 13.61 0.96 -4.69
N GLU A 45 14.00 1.39 -3.50
CA GLU A 45 13.67 0.69 -2.26
C GLU A 45 12.27 1.10 -1.78
N PHE A 46 11.32 0.17 -1.68
CA PHE A 46 10.00 0.47 -1.13
C PHE A 46 10.04 0.43 0.40
N SER A 47 10.58 -0.66 0.94
CA SER A 47 10.92 -0.84 2.36
C SER A 47 12.33 -1.43 2.55
N TYR A 48 13.12 -1.51 1.46
CA TYR A 48 14.20 -2.47 1.25
C TYR A 48 15.41 -2.29 2.19
N ASN A 49 16.01 -3.42 2.53
CA ASN A 49 17.34 -3.58 3.11
C ASN A 49 17.94 -4.86 2.48
N TYR A 50 19.26 -5.03 2.46
CA TYR A 50 20.01 -6.18 1.91
C TYR A 50 19.50 -7.56 2.39
N ASN A 51 18.62 -7.61 3.36
CA ASN A 51 18.05 -8.79 3.98
C ASN A 51 17.07 -9.59 3.09
N LEU A 52 16.55 -9.04 1.99
CA LEU A 52 15.64 -9.79 1.12
C LEU A 52 16.33 -10.78 0.18
N GLN A 53 17.63 -10.58 -0.11
CA GLN A 53 18.42 -11.47 -0.97
C GLN A 53 18.56 -12.90 -0.42
N PHE A 54 18.27 -13.09 0.87
CA PHE A 54 18.38 -14.40 1.54
C PHE A 54 17.20 -15.33 1.27
N PHE A 55 16.07 -14.80 0.79
CA PHE A 55 14.89 -15.61 0.48
C PHE A 55 14.93 -16.09 -0.97
N LYS A 56 14.69 -17.39 -1.17
CA LYS A 56 14.53 -18.00 -2.49
C LYS A 56 13.04 -18.23 -2.80
N PRO A 57 12.61 -18.29 -4.07
CA PRO A 57 11.22 -18.60 -4.41
C PRO A 57 10.71 -19.90 -3.77
N ASN A 58 11.53 -20.94 -3.79
CA ASN A 58 11.15 -22.27 -3.29
C ASN A 58 11.08 -22.36 -1.75
N SER A 59 11.49 -21.31 -1.02
CA SER A 59 11.35 -21.25 0.44
C SER A 59 9.91 -20.94 0.86
N PHE A 60 9.12 -20.28 0.02
CA PHE A 60 7.74 -19.88 0.32
C PHE A 60 6.77 -21.04 0.07
N LEU A 61 6.16 -21.56 1.13
CA LEU A 61 5.11 -22.58 1.04
C LEU A 61 3.75 -21.93 0.78
N SER A 62 3.44 -20.84 1.49
CA SER A 62 2.26 -20.01 1.23
C SER A 62 2.47 -18.58 1.70
N VAL A 63 1.89 -17.63 0.98
CA VAL A 63 1.77 -16.23 1.41
C VAL A 63 0.34 -15.76 1.19
N LYS A 64 -0.34 -15.42 2.27
CA LYS A 64 -1.76 -15.04 2.26
C LYS A 64 -1.97 -13.73 2.99
N ILE A 65 -2.88 -12.93 2.46
CA ILE A 65 -3.34 -11.70 3.07
C ILE A 65 -4.80 -11.89 3.43
N TYR A 66 -5.08 -11.70 4.71
CA TYR A 66 -6.42 -11.74 5.26
C TYR A 66 -6.83 -10.32 5.63
N ILE A 67 -8.00 -9.91 5.19
CA ILE A 67 -8.58 -8.62 5.53
C ILE A 67 -9.84 -8.91 6.32
N LEU A 68 -9.82 -8.58 7.61
CA LEU A 68 -11.02 -8.47 8.42
C LEU A 68 -11.52 -7.03 8.30
N PRO A 69 -12.64 -6.77 7.61
CA PRO A 69 -13.12 -5.42 7.39
C PRO A 69 -13.49 -4.70 8.70
N ARG A 70 -13.54 -3.37 8.63
CA ARG A 70 -14.12 -2.50 9.65
C ARG A 70 -15.55 -2.94 9.93
N PHE A 71 -15.90 -2.99 11.20
CA PHE A 71 -17.28 -3.24 11.61
C PHE A 71 -18.14 -1.99 11.38
N THR A 72 -19.18 -2.11 10.55
CA THR A 72 -20.05 -0.98 10.18
C THR A 72 -21.47 -1.07 10.75
N SER A 73 -21.94 -2.26 11.13
CA SER A 73 -23.31 -2.47 11.60
C SER A 73 -23.48 -3.80 12.36
N GLY A 74 -24.46 -3.86 13.27
CA GLY A 74 -24.79 -5.04 14.09
C GLY A 74 -24.51 -4.84 15.58
N TYR A 75 -24.51 -5.94 16.34
CA TYR A 75 -24.12 -5.94 17.76
C TYR A 75 -22.60 -5.78 17.91
N ALA A 76 -22.18 -4.75 18.67
CA ALA A 76 -20.77 -4.50 18.93
C ALA A 76 -20.18 -5.58 19.84
N ASN A 77 -19.17 -6.30 19.35
CA ASN A 77 -18.29 -7.12 20.19
C ASN A 77 -17.00 -6.34 20.43
N GLU A 78 -16.83 -5.81 21.65
CA GLU A 78 -15.65 -5.03 22.04
C GLU A 78 -14.34 -5.83 21.93
N ASN A 79 -14.41 -7.16 22.06
CA ASN A 79 -13.26 -8.05 22.00
C ASN A 79 -12.98 -8.61 20.59
N ARG A 80 -13.77 -8.25 19.57
CA ARG A 80 -13.68 -8.82 18.20
C ARG A 80 -12.26 -8.92 17.67
N LEU A 81 -11.48 -7.84 17.79
CA LEU A 81 -10.11 -7.78 17.26
C LEU A 81 -9.14 -8.60 18.10
N THR A 82 -9.26 -8.52 19.43
CA THR A 82 -8.45 -9.32 20.37
C THR A 82 -8.68 -10.82 20.15
N GLU A 83 -9.94 -11.25 20.07
CA GLU A 83 -10.34 -12.63 19.80
C GLU A 83 -9.81 -13.09 18.43
N TYR A 84 -9.96 -12.27 17.39
CA TYR A 84 -9.45 -12.60 16.06
C TYR A 84 -7.93 -12.82 16.07
N ILE A 85 -7.16 -11.97 16.75
CA ILE A 85 -5.70 -12.10 16.84
C ILE A 85 -5.31 -13.35 17.62
N GLU A 86 -5.89 -13.58 18.80
CA GLU A 86 -5.54 -14.72 19.65
C GLU A 86 -5.93 -16.06 19.00
N ASN A 87 -7.07 -16.12 18.31
CA ASN A 87 -7.50 -17.31 17.56
C ASN A 87 -6.58 -17.65 16.39
N ASN A 88 -5.93 -16.65 15.79
CA ASN A 88 -5.08 -16.83 14.61
C ASN A 88 -3.58 -16.90 14.92
N SER A 89 -3.13 -16.46 16.10
CA SER A 89 -1.70 -16.40 16.47
C SER A 89 -1.33 -17.17 17.75
N ASN A 90 -2.31 -17.75 18.45
CA ASN A 90 -2.24 -18.24 19.83
C ASN A 90 -2.27 -17.11 20.87
N LYS A 91 -2.47 -17.51 22.12
CA LYS A 91 -2.51 -16.60 23.26
C LYS A 91 -1.17 -15.88 23.45
N ILE A 92 -1.21 -14.55 23.46
CA ILE A 92 -0.04 -13.71 23.74
C ILE A 92 0.21 -13.70 25.26
N TYR A 93 1.30 -14.32 25.68
CA TYR A 93 1.67 -14.36 27.09
C TYR A 93 2.26 -13.03 27.58
N SER A 94 2.04 -12.70 28.84
CA SER A 94 2.43 -11.41 29.45
C SER A 94 3.94 -11.12 29.42
N TYR A 95 4.79 -12.13 29.28
CA TYR A 95 6.24 -11.94 29.27
C TYR A 95 6.79 -11.36 27.95
N PHE A 96 6.00 -11.31 26.87
CA PHE A 96 6.43 -10.69 25.60
C PHE A 96 6.42 -9.16 25.64
N LYS A 97 5.76 -8.55 26.65
CA LYS A 97 5.58 -7.08 26.73
C LYS A 97 5.11 -6.45 25.41
N VAL A 98 4.33 -7.18 24.61
CA VAL A 98 3.60 -6.60 23.47
C VAL A 98 2.68 -5.57 24.08
N ASP A 99 2.95 -4.29 23.82
CA ASP A 99 2.18 -3.18 24.36
C ASP A 99 0.69 -3.48 24.16
N SER A 100 -0.11 -3.18 25.19
CA SER A 100 -1.56 -3.37 25.18
C SER A 100 -2.29 -2.53 24.13
N GLY A 101 -1.58 -1.83 23.25
CA GLY A 101 -2.12 -1.00 22.16
C GLY A 101 -3.18 -1.73 21.34
N PHE A 102 -2.93 -2.99 20.95
CA PHE A 102 -3.90 -3.75 20.18
C PHE A 102 -5.18 -4.11 20.95
N LYS A 103 -5.08 -4.26 22.28
CA LYS A 103 -6.26 -4.46 23.15
C LYS A 103 -7.07 -3.17 23.29
N ASN A 104 -6.45 -2.03 23.01
CA ASN A 104 -7.09 -0.72 22.97
C ASN A 104 -7.54 -0.35 21.54
N TRP A 105 -7.36 -1.23 20.55
CA TRP A 105 -7.92 -1.01 19.22
C TRP A 105 -9.43 -0.92 19.34
N HIS A 106 -9.97 0.20 18.87
CA HIS A 106 -11.40 0.40 18.87
C HIS A 106 -12.06 -0.75 18.09
N TYR A 107 -13.04 -1.42 18.68
CA TYR A 107 -13.69 -2.63 18.14
C TYR A 107 -14.20 -2.46 16.70
N ALA A 108 -14.56 -1.23 16.35
CA ALA A 108 -15.03 -0.90 15.03
C ALA A 108 -13.96 -1.04 13.94
N LEU A 109 -12.66 -0.97 14.26
CA LEU A 109 -11.58 -1.09 13.28
C LEU A 109 -11.60 -2.45 12.57
N GLY A 110 -11.00 -2.48 11.39
CA GLY A 110 -10.61 -3.72 10.74
C GLY A 110 -9.19 -4.12 11.10
N THR A 111 -8.75 -5.28 10.63
CA THR A 111 -7.34 -5.66 10.65
C THR A 111 -6.93 -6.38 9.37
N VAL A 112 -5.71 -6.10 8.90
CA VAL A 112 -5.02 -6.87 7.87
C VAL A 112 -4.04 -7.81 8.56
N ARG A 113 -4.14 -9.10 8.27
CA ARG A 113 -3.16 -10.11 8.66
C ARG A 113 -2.40 -10.57 7.42
N ILE A 114 -1.11 -10.31 7.38
CA ILE A 114 -0.18 -10.92 6.41
C ILE A 114 0.35 -12.20 7.04
N GLU A 115 0.16 -13.34 6.39
CA GLU A 115 0.66 -14.64 6.84
C GLU A 115 1.60 -15.24 5.80
N THR A 116 2.84 -15.51 6.21
CA THR A 116 3.87 -16.13 5.37
C THR A 116 4.31 -17.44 6.02
N VAL A 117 4.23 -18.54 5.28
CA VAL A 117 4.73 -19.85 5.70
C VAL A 117 6.00 -20.16 4.91
N ILE A 118 7.11 -20.28 5.62
CA ILE A 118 8.43 -20.56 5.06
C ILE A 118 8.82 -22.01 5.40
N LYS A 119 9.40 -22.72 4.44
CA LYS A 119 9.81 -24.13 4.58
C LYS A 119 10.86 -24.36 5.68
N GLU A 120 11.66 -23.34 5.99
CA GLU A 120 12.76 -23.42 6.94
C GLU A 120 12.28 -23.26 8.38
N ASN A 121 13.02 -23.87 9.30
CA ASN A 121 12.83 -23.69 10.74
C ASN A 121 13.84 -22.66 11.24
N TYR A 122 13.40 -21.80 12.14
CA TYR A 122 14.21 -20.74 12.71
C TYR A 122 14.24 -20.87 14.23
N HIS A 123 15.38 -20.54 14.83
CA HIS A 123 15.53 -20.61 16.27
C HIS A 123 14.84 -19.41 16.93
N LEU A 124 13.71 -19.66 17.59
CA LEU A 124 13.03 -18.63 18.37
C LEU A 124 13.54 -18.61 19.83
N PRO A 125 13.69 -17.41 20.44
CA PRO A 125 14.12 -17.25 21.81
C PRO A 125 13.25 -18.04 22.79
N SER A 126 13.88 -18.59 23.82
CA SER A 126 13.20 -19.15 24.97
C SER A 126 12.60 -18.07 25.86
N ARG A 127 11.70 -18.47 26.77
CA ARG A 127 11.10 -17.58 27.76
C ARG A 127 12.13 -16.81 28.59
N ASN A 128 13.27 -17.44 28.94
CA ASN A 128 14.31 -16.80 29.73
C ASN A 128 15.05 -15.76 28.91
N GLU A 129 15.44 -16.09 27.67
CA GLU A 129 16.07 -15.14 26.73
C GLU A 129 15.18 -13.90 26.50
N ILE A 130 13.86 -14.07 26.39
CA ILE A 130 12.89 -12.96 26.25
C ILE A 130 12.84 -12.09 27.50
N LYS A 131 12.74 -12.70 28.69
CA LYS A 131 12.66 -11.97 29.96
C LYS A 131 13.93 -11.16 30.25
N GLU A 132 15.07 -11.70 29.88
CA GLU A 132 16.39 -11.10 30.10
C GLU A 132 16.83 -10.18 28.95
N PHE A 133 16.04 -10.08 27.86
CA PHE A 133 16.40 -9.37 26.63
C PHE A 133 17.76 -9.80 26.04
N ASN A 134 18.08 -11.09 26.20
CA ASN A 134 19.35 -11.67 25.79
C ASN A 134 19.14 -12.52 24.53
N PHE A 135 19.08 -11.86 23.38
CA PHE A 135 18.82 -12.50 22.09
C PHE A 135 20.12 -12.91 21.38
N LYS A 136 20.16 -14.15 20.89
CA LYS A 136 21.27 -14.63 20.04
C LYS A 136 21.33 -13.86 18.73
N SER A 137 22.54 -13.64 18.23
CA SER A 137 22.82 -12.92 16.97
C SER A 137 22.02 -13.48 15.79
N ASP A 138 21.92 -14.80 15.71
CA ASP A 138 21.25 -15.48 14.59
C ASP A 138 19.76 -15.13 14.56
N PHE A 139 19.10 -15.14 15.72
CA PHE A 139 17.70 -14.73 15.83
C PHE A 139 17.51 -13.25 15.45
N VAL A 140 18.39 -12.35 15.91
CA VAL A 140 18.30 -10.92 15.55
C VAL A 140 18.43 -10.72 14.04
N GLY A 141 19.35 -11.44 13.40
CA GLY A 141 19.51 -11.43 11.95
C GLY A 141 18.25 -11.91 11.23
N ASP A 142 17.69 -13.03 11.65
CA ASP A 142 16.50 -13.62 11.03
C ASP A 142 15.24 -12.76 11.26
N TYR A 143 15.09 -12.19 12.45
CA TYR A 143 14.06 -11.23 12.78
C TYR A 143 14.03 -10.06 11.78
N HIS A 144 15.19 -9.41 11.54
CA HIS A 144 15.26 -8.30 10.60
C HIS A 144 14.95 -8.71 9.15
N LYS A 145 15.31 -9.94 8.75
CA LYS A 145 14.92 -10.49 7.44
C LYS A 145 13.41 -10.61 7.32
N PHE A 146 12.74 -11.14 8.34
CA PHE A 146 11.30 -11.31 8.30
C PHE A 146 10.51 -10.01 8.38
N VAL A 147 10.97 -9.04 9.17
CA VAL A 147 10.37 -7.70 9.20
C VAL A 147 10.48 -7.07 7.81
N SER A 148 11.64 -7.19 7.16
CA SER A 148 11.85 -6.67 5.80
C SER A 148 10.92 -7.35 4.80
N LEU A 149 10.77 -8.67 4.89
CA LEU A 149 9.87 -9.46 4.04
C LEU A 149 8.41 -8.99 4.18
N ASN A 150 7.91 -8.88 5.40
CA ASN A 150 6.53 -8.46 5.66
C ASN A 150 6.26 -7.02 5.19
N LYS A 151 7.24 -6.11 5.33
CA LYS A 151 7.12 -4.75 4.81
C LYS A 151 7.12 -4.69 3.28
N GLU A 152 7.84 -5.58 2.61
CA GLU A 152 7.81 -5.66 1.14
C GLU A 152 6.46 -6.22 0.65
N ILE A 153 5.98 -7.31 1.27
CA ILE A 153 4.66 -7.89 0.98
C ILE A 153 3.55 -6.84 1.19
N LEU A 154 3.59 -6.11 2.31
CA LEU A 154 2.64 -5.04 2.58
C LEU A 154 2.69 -3.94 1.52
N ALA A 155 3.87 -3.51 1.08
CA ALA A 155 4.01 -2.47 0.07
C ALA A 155 3.38 -2.89 -1.28
N ILE A 156 3.61 -4.12 -1.72
CA ILE A 156 3.01 -4.69 -2.94
C ILE A 156 1.49 -4.71 -2.79
N PHE A 157 1.00 -5.26 -1.67
CA PHE A 157 -0.43 -5.35 -1.41
C PHE A 157 -1.10 -3.98 -1.40
N LEU A 158 -0.56 -3.01 -0.67
CA LEU A 158 -1.12 -1.66 -0.61
C LEU A 158 -1.08 -0.96 -1.97
N ALA A 159 -0.05 -1.19 -2.78
CA ALA A 159 0.01 -0.62 -4.14
C ALA A 159 -1.15 -1.15 -4.97
N SER A 160 -1.29 -2.48 -5.04
CA SER A 160 -2.38 -3.11 -5.78
C SER A 160 -3.76 -2.72 -5.23
N LEU A 161 -3.89 -2.64 -3.91
CA LEU A 161 -5.14 -2.24 -3.24
C LEU A 161 -5.56 -0.84 -3.65
N HIS A 162 -4.66 0.14 -3.58
CA HIS A 162 -4.96 1.53 -3.91
C HIS A 162 -5.14 1.79 -5.40
N LEU A 163 -4.41 1.07 -6.26
CA LEU A 163 -4.63 1.13 -7.70
C LEU A 163 -6.00 0.58 -8.08
N THR A 164 -6.42 -0.51 -7.43
CA THR A 164 -7.72 -1.16 -7.71
C THR A 164 -8.89 -0.36 -7.14
N PHE A 165 -8.76 0.10 -5.90
CA PHE A 165 -9.80 0.80 -5.14
C PHE A 165 -9.37 2.24 -4.81
N PRO A 166 -9.40 3.17 -5.79
CA PRO A 166 -9.20 4.58 -5.53
C PRO A 166 -10.43 5.14 -4.80
N THR A 167 -10.48 4.93 -3.48
CA THR A 167 -11.54 5.47 -2.63
C THR A 167 -11.56 6.98 -2.63
N LYS A 168 -12.77 7.56 -2.66
CA LYS A 168 -13.04 8.94 -2.27
C LYS A 168 -13.65 8.87 -0.87
N SER A 169 -12.98 9.43 0.13
CA SER A 169 -13.52 9.48 1.49
C SER A 169 -13.19 10.82 2.10
N ILE A 170 -14.17 11.51 2.66
CA ILE A 170 -13.87 12.69 3.47
C ILE A 170 -13.21 12.13 4.74
N MET A 171 -11.92 12.41 4.93
CA MET A 171 -11.27 11.96 6.15
C MET A 171 -11.89 12.71 7.32
N GLY A 172 -12.26 11.98 8.37
CA GLY A 172 -12.49 12.59 9.67
C GLY A 172 -11.15 13.00 10.26
N TRP A 173 -11.09 14.17 10.88
CA TRP A 173 -9.92 14.58 11.65
C TRP A 173 -9.74 13.60 12.81
N ASN A 174 -8.65 12.85 12.81
CA ASN A 174 -8.29 11.94 13.91
C ASN A 174 -6.99 12.42 14.55
N ASP A 175 -7.09 12.97 15.76
CA ASP A 175 -5.97 13.49 16.54
C ASP A 175 -5.15 12.39 17.23
N ASN A 176 -5.63 11.14 17.24
CA ASN A 176 -4.95 10.00 17.84
C ASN A 176 -4.59 8.97 16.76
N PRO A 177 -3.42 9.09 16.11
CA PRO A 177 -2.94 8.07 15.19
C PRO A 177 -2.72 6.77 15.95
N ILE A 178 -3.55 5.77 15.67
CA ILE A 178 -3.29 4.39 16.07
C ILE A 178 -2.06 3.94 15.28
N ASN A 179 -0.98 3.64 16.00
CA ASN A 179 0.35 3.51 15.43
C ASN A 179 1.02 2.25 16.00
N ASP A 180 0.36 1.12 15.83
CA ASP A 180 0.72 -0.17 16.41
C ASP A 180 0.29 -1.31 15.49
N GLY A 181 1.06 -2.39 15.54
CA GLY A 181 0.82 -3.64 14.84
C GLY A 181 1.48 -4.76 15.63
N ILE A 182 1.09 -5.99 15.38
CA ILE A 182 1.60 -7.15 16.12
C ILE A 182 2.27 -8.10 15.15
N LEU A 183 3.55 -8.37 15.38
CA LEU A 183 4.30 -9.37 14.66
C LEU A 183 4.35 -10.65 15.50
N HIS A 184 4.05 -11.78 14.88
CA HIS A 184 4.09 -13.11 15.49
C HIS A 184 4.92 -14.05 14.63
N PHE A 185 5.80 -14.80 15.29
CA PHE A 185 6.57 -15.88 14.72
C PHE A 185 6.25 -17.19 15.42
N SER A 186 6.00 -18.23 14.65
CA SER A 186 5.84 -19.59 15.15
C SER A 186 6.80 -20.52 14.42
N SER A 187 7.65 -21.22 15.18
CA SER A 187 8.59 -22.22 14.65
C SER A 187 8.89 -23.26 15.72
N ASN A 188 8.87 -24.55 15.36
CA ASN A 188 9.12 -25.67 16.27
C ASN A 188 8.35 -25.57 17.61
N GLN A 189 7.04 -25.27 17.55
CA GLN A 189 6.16 -25.08 18.72
C GLN A 189 6.55 -23.92 19.67
N ARG A 190 7.55 -23.11 19.30
CA ARG A 190 7.87 -21.87 19.97
C ARG A 190 7.17 -20.72 19.28
N HIS A 191 6.87 -19.70 20.08
CA HIS A 191 6.22 -18.49 19.62
C HIS A 191 7.07 -17.29 20.03
N PHE A 192 7.13 -16.27 19.18
CA PHE A 192 7.69 -14.97 19.51
C PHE A 192 6.71 -13.88 19.07
N PHE A 193 6.47 -12.89 19.94
CA PHE A 193 5.59 -11.78 19.65
C PHE A 193 6.28 -10.46 19.93
N GLU A 194 6.00 -9.45 19.10
CA GLU A 194 6.48 -8.09 19.27
C GLU A 194 5.48 -7.06 18.74
N SER A 195 5.43 -5.91 19.38
CA SER A 195 4.74 -4.73 18.86
C SER A 195 5.59 -4.04 17.79
N LEU A 196 5.13 -4.01 16.55
CA LEU A 196 5.75 -3.28 15.45
C LEU A 196 4.86 -2.10 15.05
N LYS A 197 5.28 -0.88 15.41
CA LYS A 197 4.52 0.34 15.11
C LYS A 197 4.33 0.53 13.61
N THR A 198 3.07 0.76 13.20
CA THR A 198 2.69 1.01 11.81
C THR A 198 1.33 1.71 11.76
N ASN A 199 1.18 2.65 10.82
CA ASN A 199 -0.10 3.25 10.44
C ASN A 199 -0.48 2.90 9.00
N GLN A 200 0.24 1.98 8.36
CA GLN A 200 0.11 1.76 6.92
C GLN A 200 -1.26 1.23 6.49
N GLY A 201 -2.06 0.64 7.38
CA GLY A 201 -3.46 0.24 7.12
C GLY A 201 -4.50 1.31 7.49
N MET A 202 -4.09 2.40 8.13
CA MET A 202 -4.98 3.41 8.73
C MET A 202 -5.47 4.46 7.74
N HIS A 203 -5.81 4.03 6.53
CA HIS A 203 -6.38 4.86 5.47
C HIS A 203 -7.68 4.24 4.96
N HIS A 204 -8.63 5.05 4.50
CA HIS A 204 -9.95 4.54 4.11
C HIS A 204 -9.89 3.85 2.74
N VAL A 205 -10.30 2.57 2.69
CA VAL A 205 -10.48 1.80 1.45
C VAL A 205 -11.86 1.16 1.46
N LEU A 206 -12.57 1.30 0.35
CA LEU A 206 -13.85 0.64 0.10
C LEU A 206 -13.57 -0.48 -0.88
N ILE A 207 -13.54 -1.70 -0.38
CA ILE A 207 -13.29 -2.91 -1.14
C ILE A 207 -14.61 -3.33 -1.78
N THR A 208 -14.67 -3.18 -3.10
CA THR A 208 -15.79 -3.69 -3.90
C THR A 208 -15.57 -5.18 -4.18
N LYS A 209 -16.38 -6.06 -3.58
CA LYS A 209 -16.14 -7.52 -3.69
C LYS A 209 -16.14 -8.05 -5.12
N SER A 210 -16.95 -7.47 -6.00
CA SER A 210 -16.99 -7.83 -7.43
C SER A 210 -15.67 -7.56 -8.17
N ARG A 211 -14.80 -6.71 -7.61
CA ARG A 211 -13.50 -6.30 -8.19
C ARG A 211 -12.30 -6.93 -7.49
N LEU A 212 -12.49 -7.97 -6.68
CA LEU A 212 -11.38 -8.72 -6.08
C LEU A 212 -10.51 -9.41 -7.15
N ASN A 213 -11.08 -9.76 -8.30
CA ASN A 213 -10.30 -10.27 -9.44
C ASN A 213 -9.39 -9.20 -10.04
N ASP A 214 -9.87 -7.94 -10.17
CA ASP A 214 -9.03 -6.81 -10.59
C ASP A 214 -7.86 -6.61 -9.63
N LEU A 215 -8.10 -6.73 -8.32
CA LEU A 215 -7.05 -6.65 -7.31
C LEU A 215 -5.98 -7.71 -7.54
N LYS A 216 -6.38 -8.97 -7.74
CA LYS A 216 -5.44 -10.06 -8.04
C LYS A 216 -4.66 -9.81 -9.32
N GLN A 217 -5.32 -9.37 -10.39
CA GLN A 217 -4.65 -9.04 -11.66
C GLN A 217 -3.64 -7.91 -11.50
N ASN A 218 -3.99 -6.84 -10.80
CA ASN A 218 -3.07 -5.73 -10.52
C ASN A 218 -1.90 -6.20 -9.64
N LEU A 219 -2.13 -7.12 -8.71
CA LEU A 219 -1.08 -7.69 -7.87
C LEU A 219 -0.09 -8.51 -8.69
N SER A 220 -0.57 -9.44 -9.52
CA SER A 220 0.30 -10.22 -10.41
C SER A 220 1.04 -9.33 -11.41
N GLY A 221 0.35 -8.35 -12.01
CA GLY A 221 0.98 -7.41 -12.93
C GLY A 221 2.09 -6.57 -12.28
N ILE A 222 1.90 -6.14 -11.03
CA ILE A 222 2.95 -5.44 -10.26
C ILE A 222 4.11 -6.38 -9.91
N ALA A 223 3.81 -7.62 -9.49
CA ALA A 223 4.80 -8.63 -9.15
C ALA A 223 5.72 -8.95 -10.35
N ASP A 224 5.14 -9.05 -11.54
CA ASP A 224 5.84 -9.31 -12.81
C ASP A 224 6.79 -8.19 -13.23
N VAL A 225 6.66 -6.97 -12.69
CA VAL A 225 7.53 -5.83 -13.01
C VAL A 225 8.27 -5.28 -11.79
N TRP A 226 8.27 -6.01 -10.67
CA TRP A 226 8.76 -5.52 -9.37
C TRP A 226 10.25 -5.16 -9.34
N ASP A 227 11.04 -5.69 -10.27
CA ASP A 227 12.46 -5.43 -10.50
C ASP A 227 12.73 -4.19 -11.36
N SER A 228 11.69 -3.60 -11.95
CA SER A 228 11.81 -2.38 -12.75
C SER A 228 11.95 -1.12 -11.90
N ASN A 229 12.24 0.01 -12.55
CA ASN A 229 12.23 1.31 -11.91
C ASN A 229 10.78 1.78 -11.65
N LEU A 230 10.28 1.44 -10.47
CA LEU A 230 8.92 1.75 -10.00
C LEU A 230 8.86 3.01 -9.11
N TRP A 231 9.69 4.02 -9.39
CA TRP A 231 9.79 5.24 -8.56
C TRP A 231 8.43 5.95 -8.41
N SER A 232 7.68 6.09 -9.50
CA SER A 232 6.33 6.66 -9.47
C SER A 232 5.37 5.88 -8.57
N LEU A 233 5.44 4.55 -8.59
CA LEU A 233 4.61 3.72 -7.71
C LEU A 233 5.00 3.90 -6.24
N LYS A 234 6.30 4.05 -5.93
CA LYS A 234 6.76 4.36 -4.56
C LYS A 234 6.22 5.71 -4.09
N ARG A 235 6.32 6.76 -4.90
CA ARG A 235 5.80 8.10 -4.55
C ARG A 235 4.30 8.07 -4.36
N TYR A 236 3.57 7.37 -5.25
CA TYR A 236 2.14 7.15 -5.12
C TYR A 236 1.80 6.48 -3.79
N LEU A 237 2.49 5.40 -3.43
CA LEU A 237 2.31 4.71 -2.15
C LEU A 237 2.53 5.62 -0.94
N ILE A 238 3.54 6.48 -0.97
CA ILE A 238 3.79 7.44 0.12
C ILE A 238 2.61 8.41 0.26
N ALA A 239 2.06 8.89 -0.86
CA ALA A 239 0.91 9.77 -0.86
C ALA A 239 -0.34 9.13 -0.25
N VAL A 240 -0.59 7.83 -0.51
CA VAL A 240 -1.88 7.19 -0.19
C VAL A 240 -1.91 6.41 1.12
N LYS A 241 -0.75 6.08 1.71
CA LYS A 241 -0.65 5.25 2.92
C LYS A 241 -0.84 6.01 4.25
N SER A 242 -1.19 7.30 4.20
CA SER A 242 -1.33 8.15 5.37
C SER A 242 -2.74 8.14 5.96
N ASN A 243 -2.82 8.18 7.29
CA ASN A 243 -4.06 8.39 8.04
C ASN A 243 -4.46 9.88 8.15
N GLN A 244 -3.67 10.77 7.57
CA GLN A 244 -3.94 12.20 7.46
C GLN A 244 -3.56 12.64 6.04
N ILE A 245 -4.48 13.26 5.32
CA ILE A 245 -4.18 13.84 4.00
C ILE A 245 -3.82 15.30 4.20
N ASP A 246 -2.59 15.64 3.82
CA ASP A 246 -2.10 16.99 3.72
C ASP A 246 -1.59 17.30 2.30
N MET A 247 -0.97 18.46 2.15
CA MET A 247 -0.44 18.90 0.86
C MET A 247 0.83 18.15 0.45
N ASP A 248 1.56 17.56 1.38
CA ASP A 248 2.70 16.72 1.04
C ASP A 248 2.20 15.46 0.34
N ASN A 249 1.04 14.91 0.74
CA ASN A 249 0.40 13.82 -0.01
C ASN A 249 -0.02 14.25 -1.43
N LEU A 250 -0.57 15.46 -1.61
CA LEU A 250 -0.90 15.98 -2.96
C LEU A 250 0.36 16.13 -3.82
N LEU A 251 1.43 16.70 -3.26
CA LEU A 251 2.71 16.86 -3.95
C LEU A 251 3.29 15.49 -4.33
N ASP A 252 3.24 14.51 -3.43
CA ASP A 252 3.69 13.15 -3.71
C ASP A 252 2.89 12.48 -4.84
N LEU A 253 1.58 12.75 -4.97
CA LEU A 253 0.79 12.31 -6.14
C LEU A 253 1.25 12.99 -7.43
N LEU A 254 1.54 14.30 -7.40
CA LEU A 254 2.05 15.01 -8.57
C LEU A 254 3.42 14.50 -8.98
N TYR A 255 4.32 14.30 -8.02
CA TYR A 255 5.63 13.72 -8.29
C TYR A 255 5.51 12.29 -8.82
N ALA A 256 4.59 11.49 -8.29
CA ALA A 256 4.29 10.17 -8.85
C ALA A 256 3.87 10.27 -10.32
N LEU A 257 2.99 11.21 -10.66
CA LEU A 257 2.54 11.46 -12.03
C LEU A 257 3.67 11.93 -12.94
N GLU A 258 4.43 12.95 -12.52
CA GLU A 258 5.56 13.49 -13.28
C GLU A 258 6.62 12.42 -13.57
N GLY A 259 6.86 11.51 -12.62
CA GLY A 259 7.79 10.39 -12.81
C GLY A 259 7.39 9.36 -13.87
N LEU A 260 6.14 9.40 -14.34
CA LEU A 260 5.65 8.57 -15.44
C LEU A 260 5.99 9.17 -16.81
N PHE A 261 6.75 10.26 -16.85
CA PHE A 261 7.17 10.90 -18.09
C PHE A 261 8.68 11.17 -18.06
N ASP A 262 9.25 11.46 -19.22
CA ASP A 262 10.67 11.77 -19.33
C ASP A 262 11.01 13.09 -18.60
N LYS A 263 12.26 13.21 -18.15
CA LYS A 263 12.74 14.42 -17.47
C LYS A 263 12.49 15.65 -18.35
N ASN A 264 12.07 16.76 -17.72
CA ASN A 264 11.74 18.02 -18.38
C ASN A 264 10.53 17.98 -19.32
N THR A 265 9.70 16.93 -19.25
CA THR A 265 8.39 16.93 -19.93
C THR A 265 7.54 18.08 -19.38
N SER A 266 6.94 18.87 -20.28
CA SER A 266 6.13 20.01 -19.87
C SER A 266 4.85 19.55 -19.16
N ALA A 267 4.40 20.33 -18.17
CA ALA A 267 3.13 20.07 -17.50
C ALA A 267 1.95 20.07 -18.51
N ASP A 268 2.01 20.89 -19.55
CA ASP A 268 0.97 20.92 -20.60
C ASP A 268 0.89 19.62 -21.39
N PHE A 269 2.03 18.97 -21.67
CA PHE A 269 2.06 17.66 -22.29
C PHE A 269 1.41 16.62 -21.38
N ILE A 270 1.82 16.57 -20.10
CA ILE A 270 1.28 15.62 -19.11
C ILE A 270 -0.25 15.76 -19.00
N LYS A 271 -0.72 17.00 -18.86
CA LYS A 271 -2.15 17.33 -18.79
C LYS A 271 -2.91 16.86 -20.02
N THR A 272 -2.37 17.14 -21.21
CA THR A 272 -2.97 16.73 -22.48
C THR A 272 -3.02 15.22 -22.62
N PHE A 273 -1.92 14.54 -22.30
CA PHE A 273 -1.83 13.08 -22.35
C PHE A 273 -2.87 12.44 -21.44
N CYS A 274 -2.93 12.84 -20.17
CA CYS A 274 -3.86 12.28 -19.19
C CYS A 274 -5.32 12.50 -19.61
N SER A 275 -5.66 13.72 -20.05
CA SER A 275 -7.02 14.05 -20.52
C SER A 275 -7.45 13.21 -21.72
N LEU A 276 -6.59 13.04 -22.72
CA LEU A 276 -6.91 12.25 -23.92
C LEU A 276 -6.93 10.75 -23.64
N ARG A 277 -6.07 10.29 -22.72
CA ARG A 277 -5.95 8.88 -22.41
C ARG A 277 -7.08 8.36 -21.52
N LEU A 278 -7.52 9.16 -20.56
CA LEU A 278 -8.51 8.75 -19.57
C LEU A 278 -9.92 9.25 -19.86
N GLY A 279 -10.08 10.35 -20.60
CA GLY A 279 -11.40 10.88 -20.94
C GLY A 279 -12.07 10.04 -22.02
N ASN A 280 -13.30 9.57 -21.76
CA ASN A 280 -14.10 8.88 -22.78
C ASN A 280 -14.76 9.88 -23.74
N ASP A 281 -15.05 11.08 -23.25
CA ASP A 281 -15.62 12.17 -24.02
C ASP A 281 -14.94 13.52 -23.71
N LYS A 282 -15.40 14.56 -24.43
CA LYS A 282 -14.89 15.93 -24.27
C LYS A 282 -15.12 16.50 -22.87
N ILE A 283 -16.24 16.15 -22.22
CA ILE A 283 -16.62 16.68 -20.91
C ILE A 283 -15.69 16.09 -19.83
N GLU A 284 -15.50 14.77 -19.84
CA GLU A 284 -14.57 14.07 -18.95
C GLU A 284 -13.13 14.54 -19.15
N ALA A 285 -12.68 14.65 -20.40
CA ALA A 285 -11.34 15.13 -20.72
C ALA A 285 -11.08 16.56 -20.17
N HIS A 286 -12.08 17.46 -20.30
CA HIS A 286 -12.02 18.80 -19.71
C HIS A 286 -11.99 18.77 -18.18
N LYS A 287 -12.76 17.88 -17.55
CA LYS A 287 -12.74 17.72 -16.09
C LYS A 287 -11.37 17.27 -15.60
N ILE A 288 -10.80 16.23 -16.21
CA ILE A 288 -9.44 15.73 -15.90
C ILE A 288 -8.42 16.85 -16.07
N LYS A 289 -8.50 17.60 -17.19
CA LYS A 289 -7.59 18.71 -17.45
C LYS A 289 -7.66 19.75 -16.34
N SER A 290 -8.86 20.17 -15.95
CA SER A 290 -9.02 21.18 -14.90
C SER A 290 -8.51 20.69 -13.54
N THR A 291 -8.74 19.44 -13.18
CA THR A 291 -8.19 18.86 -11.95
C THR A 291 -6.66 18.99 -11.96
N LEU A 292 -6.02 18.63 -13.07
CA LEU A 292 -4.58 18.74 -13.21
C LEU A 292 -4.09 20.21 -13.25
N ASP A 293 -4.78 21.11 -13.96
CA ASP A 293 -4.46 22.54 -13.97
C ASP A 293 -4.46 23.11 -12.54
N SER A 294 -5.48 22.79 -11.74
CA SER A 294 -5.54 23.19 -10.32
C SER A 294 -4.41 22.57 -9.50
N ALA A 295 -4.11 21.29 -9.66
CA ALA A 295 -3.03 20.62 -8.93
C ALA A 295 -1.65 21.19 -9.25
N PHE A 296 -1.31 21.35 -10.54
CA PHE A 296 -0.04 21.94 -10.98
C PHE A 296 0.10 23.41 -10.55
N LYS A 297 -1.01 24.17 -10.56
CA LYS A 297 -1.02 25.55 -10.04
C LYS A 297 -0.62 25.58 -8.56
N ILE A 298 -1.26 24.77 -7.72
CA ILE A 298 -0.95 24.75 -6.29
C ILE A 298 0.49 24.30 -6.03
N ARG A 299 0.99 23.29 -6.76
CA ARG A 299 2.39 22.86 -6.66
C ARG A 299 3.36 23.99 -7.00
N ASN A 300 3.06 24.79 -8.02
CA ASN A 300 3.88 25.95 -8.36
C ASN A 300 3.80 27.06 -7.31
N GLU A 301 2.61 27.33 -6.75
CA GLU A 301 2.44 28.26 -5.63
C GLU A 301 3.31 27.85 -4.43
N ILE A 302 3.29 26.58 -4.04
CA ILE A 302 4.13 26.05 -2.95
C ILE A 302 5.61 26.17 -3.29
N ALA A 303 6.02 25.78 -4.51
CA ALA A 303 7.42 25.83 -4.93
C ALA A 303 8.00 27.25 -4.94
N HIS A 304 7.16 28.27 -5.11
CA HIS A 304 7.53 29.68 -5.07
C HIS A 304 7.33 30.33 -3.69
N GLY A 305 7.10 29.55 -2.64
CA GLY A 305 7.01 30.02 -1.26
C GLY A 305 5.69 30.71 -0.90
N ALA A 306 4.62 30.44 -1.64
CA ALA A 306 3.28 30.95 -1.35
C ALA A 306 2.56 30.10 -0.27
N GLN A 307 1.23 30.14 -0.26
CA GLN A 307 0.40 29.52 0.76
C GLN A 307 0.47 27.99 0.77
N HIS A 308 0.62 27.40 1.95
CA HIS A 308 0.37 25.98 2.17
C HIS A 308 -1.11 25.75 2.45
N TYR A 309 -1.71 24.78 1.78
CA TYR A 309 -3.11 24.44 1.99
C TYR A 309 -3.29 23.33 3.04
N ARG A 310 -4.42 23.28 3.74
CA ARG A 310 -4.83 22.12 4.57
C ARG A 310 -6.03 21.42 3.94
N GLY A 311 -6.26 20.14 4.24
CA GLY A 311 -7.32 19.31 3.64
C GLY A 311 -8.74 19.90 3.64
N TYR A 312 -9.06 20.72 4.65
CA TYR A 312 -10.37 21.39 4.80
C TYR A 312 -10.40 22.84 4.30
N GLU A 313 -9.30 23.36 3.78
CA GLU A 313 -9.26 24.69 3.19
C GLU A 313 -9.90 24.68 1.80
N LYS A 314 -10.52 25.81 1.44
CA LYS A 314 -11.19 25.96 0.17
C LYS A 314 -10.22 26.40 -0.92
N ILE A 315 -10.29 25.75 -2.07
CA ILE A 315 -9.57 26.10 -3.29
C ILE A 315 -10.56 26.26 -4.45
N LYS A 316 -10.13 26.93 -5.53
CA LYS A 316 -10.95 27.07 -6.75
C LYS A 316 -10.57 26.03 -7.81
N ILE A 317 -11.55 25.23 -8.22
CA ILE A 317 -11.47 24.33 -9.39
C ILE A 317 -12.60 24.69 -10.35
N ASN A 318 -12.29 25.01 -11.62
CA ASN A 318 -13.28 25.48 -12.60
C ASN A 318 -14.14 26.66 -12.10
N GLY A 319 -13.56 27.57 -11.31
CA GLY A 319 -14.29 28.69 -10.72
C GLY A 319 -15.22 28.34 -9.56
N LYS A 320 -15.36 27.06 -9.20
CA LYS A 320 -16.12 26.59 -8.03
C LYS A 320 -15.20 26.41 -6.84
N GLU A 321 -15.66 26.83 -5.66
CA GLU A 321 -14.96 26.54 -4.39
C GLU A 321 -15.24 25.11 -3.96
N VAL A 322 -14.17 24.37 -3.69
CA VAL A 322 -14.20 22.99 -3.18
C VAL A 322 -13.15 22.82 -2.08
N LEU A 323 -13.26 21.78 -1.28
CA LEU A 323 -12.23 21.47 -0.29
C LEU A 323 -10.96 20.94 -0.99
N SER A 324 -9.78 21.31 -0.50
CA SER A 324 -8.50 20.87 -1.10
C SER A 324 -8.35 19.34 -1.12
N GLN A 325 -8.93 18.63 -0.14
CA GLN A 325 -8.95 17.16 -0.14
C GLN A 325 -9.73 16.57 -1.33
N GLU A 326 -10.73 17.28 -1.89
CA GLU A 326 -11.44 16.81 -3.08
C GLU A 326 -10.50 16.75 -4.29
N LEU A 327 -9.62 17.75 -4.43
CA LEU A 327 -8.58 17.74 -5.46
C LEU A 327 -7.62 16.57 -5.27
N TYR A 328 -7.21 16.29 -4.02
CA TYR A 328 -6.37 15.14 -3.72
C TYR A 328 -7.02 13.83 -4.19
N TRP A 329 -8.31 13.62 -3.91
CA TRP A 329 -9.02 12.41 -4.30
C TRP A 329 -9.16 12.25 -5.81
N ASP A 330 -9.51 13.33 -6.51
CA ASP A 330 -9.59 13.31 -7.97
C ASP A 330 -8.22 13.08 -8.61
N LEU A 331 -7.16 13.69 -8.05
CA LEU A 331 -5.79 13.45 -8.50
C LEU A 331 -5.35 12.00 -8.22
N LYS A 332 -5.65 11.43 -7.04
CA LYS A 332 -5.34 10.04 -6.69
C LYS A 332 -5.93 9.08 -7.72
N PHE A 333 -7.16 9.33 -8.15
CA PHE A 333 -7.83 8.54 -9.20
C PHE A 333 -7.09 8.66 -10.55
N ILE A 334 -6.77 9.88 -10.99
CA ILE A 334 -6.04 10.10 -12.25
C ILE A 334 -4.69 9.36 -12.22
N VAL A 335 -3.91 9.56 -11.15
CA VAL A 335 -2.58 8.95 -11.02
C VAL A 335 -2.66 7.44 -10.96
N SER A 336 -3.66 6.86 -10.28
CA SER A 336 -3.82 5.40 -10.24
C SER A 336 -4.10 4.81 -11.62
N GLN A 337 -4.98 5.43 -12.41
CA GLN A 337 -5.29 4.95 -13.76
C GLN A 337 -4.08 5.04 -14.69
N ILE A 338 -3.31 6.14 -14.64
CA ILE A 338 -2.09 6.28 -15.45
C ILE A 338 -1.01 5.28 -15.01
N LEU A 339 -0.86 5.01 -13.70
CA LEU A 339 0.04 3.98 -13.19
C LEU A 339 -0.31 2.57 -13.70
N ILE A 340 -1.60 2.20 -13.66
CA ILE A 340 -2.07 0.92 -14.21
C ILE A 340 -1.70 0.82 -15.69
N LEU A 341 -1.93 1.87 -16.46
CA LEU A 341 -1.56 1.91 -17.88
C LEU A 341 -0.04 1.78 -18.09
N ALA A 342 0.77 2.41 -17.23
CA ALA A 342 2.23 2.32 -17.31
C ALA A 342 2.73 0.90 -17.00
N ILE A 343 2.14 0.24 -16.00
CA ILE A 343 2.43 -1.17 -15.67
C ILE A 343 2.05 -2.08 -16.84
N ILE A 344 0.85 -1.90 -17.43
CA ILE A 344 0.42 -2.67 -18.61
C ILE A 344 1.38 -2.47 -19.79
N LYS A 345 1.85 -1.24 -20.02
CA LYS A 345 2.84 -0.94 -21.07
C LYS A 345 4.14 -1.69 -20.82
N LEU A 346 4.63 -1.69 -19.59
CA LEU A 346 5.85 -2.38 -19.18
C LEU A 346 5.73 -3.90 -19.35
N LEU A 347 4.58 -4.49 -18.96
CA LEU A 347 4.30 -5.91 -19.17
C LEU A 347 4.31 -6.30 -20.65
N LYS A 348 3.84 -5.42 -21.53
CA LYS A 348 3.82 -5.65 -22.99
C LYS A 348 5.18 -5.43 -23.66
N ASN A 349 6.09 -4.67 -23.04
CA ASN A 349 7.39 -4.34 -23.59
C ASN A 349 8.51 -4.71 -22.61
N LYS A 350 8.97 -5.96 -22.71
CA LYS A 350 9.99 -6.52 -21.80
C LYS A 350 11.35 -5.82 -21.85
N ASP A 351 11.64 -5.06 -22.90
CA ASP A 351 12.88 -4.29 -23.03
C ASP A 351 12.83 -2.97 -22.25
N MET A 352 11.64 -2.53 -21.85
CA MET A 352 11.48 -1.38 -20.97
C MET A 352 11.79 -1.77 -19.53
N LYS A 353 12.51 -0.90 -18.81
CA LYS A 353 12.76 -1.02 -17.37
C LYS A 353 12.17 0.13 -16.55
N ASN A 354 11.43 1.04 -17.19
CA ASN A 354 10.91 2.26 -16.59
C ASN A 354 9.43 2.42 -16.94
N LEU A 355 8.66 3.07 -16.06
CA LEU A 355 7.22 3.33 -16.24
C LEU A 355 6.89 4.49 -17.21
N ASN A 356 7.87 5.01 -17.95
CA ASN A 356 7.72 6.29 -18.66
C ASN A 356 6.86 6.19 -19.93
N PHE A 357 5.98 7.17 -20.11
CA PHE A 357 5.34 7.53 -21.36
C PHE A 357 6.19 8.56 -22.12
N LYS A 358 6.21 8.41 -23.44
CA LYS A 358 6.91 9.23 -24.42
C LYS A 358 5.91 9.89 -25.37
N ILE A 359 6.41 10.77 -26.22
CA ILE A 359 5.58 11.43 -27.24
C ILE A 359 4.92 10.43 -28.22
N ASP A 360 5.60 9.33 -28.53
CA ASP A 360 5.05 8.28 -29.41
C ASP A 360 3.79 7.64 -28.81
N ASP A 361 3.70 7.53 -27.48
CA ASP A 361 2.49 7.04 -26.82
C ASP A 361 1.31 8.00 -27.00
N LEU A 362 1.57 9.32 -27.10
CA LEU A 362 0.54 10.31 -27.42
C LEU A 362 0.04 10.15 -28.86
N PHE A 363 0.96 9.95 -29.81
CA PHE A 363 0.59 9.73 -31.20
C PHE A 363 -0.25 8.46 -31.36
N ASP A 364 0.10 7.39 -30.66
CA ASP A 364 -0.71 6.18 -30.63
C ASP A 364 -2.15 6.43 -30.13
N ILE A 365 -2.33 7.31 -29.14
CA ILE A 365 -3.68 7.66 -28.64
C ILE A 365 -4.47 8.47 -29.67
N VAL A 366 -3.82 9.38 -30.39
CA VAL A 366 -4.48 10.29 -31.33
C VAL A 366 -4.81 9.61 -32.65
N TYR A 367 -3.91 8.75 -33.15
CA TYR A 367 -3.98 8.21 -34.51
C TYR A 367 -4.36 6.73 -34.60
N LYS A 368 -4.36 5.95 -33.50
CA LYS A 368 -4.86 4.56 -33.50
C LYS A 368 -6.30 4.42 -32.99
N LYS A 369 -7.00 5.51 -32.72
CA LYS A 369 -8.41 5.50 -32.33
C LYS A 369 -9.33 5.36 -33.55
#